data_AF-A0A818JS60-F1
#
_entry.id   AF-A0A818JS60-F1
#
_cell.length_a   1.000
_cell.length_b   1.000
_cell.length_c   1.000
_cell.angle_alpha   90.00
_cell.angle_beta   90.00
_cell.angle_gamma   90.00
#
_symmetry.space_group_name_H-M   'P 1'
#
loop_
_entity.id
_entity.type
_entity.pdbx_description
1 polymer ?
#
loop_
_entity_poly.entity_id
_entity_poly.type
_entity_poly.pdbx_seq_one_letter_code
_entity_poly.pdbx_strand_id
1 'polypeptide(L)'
;MLRTTIRQFASKPTSLRNVAVVLSGCGVYDGSEIHEASACLVHLSRHSASVHVFAPDIPQKHVINHLTGETMSETRNVLVESARIARGGQNISSLDKLQVNQFQAIILPGGFGAAKNLSTFAFDGDKMSVDTRLTNILKDFLHSRILHEKKHFS
;
A
#
# COMPACT_ATOMS: atom_id res chain seq x y z
N MET A 1 -6.88 -48.20 5.43
CA MET A 1 -7.60 -47.66 4.26
C MET A 1 -8.49 -46.51 4.73
N LEU A 2 -7.98 -45.27 4.73
CA LEU A 2 -8.77 -44.08 5.04
C LEU A 2 -8.43 -43.02 3.99
N ARG A 3 -9.44 -42.71 3.17
CA ARG A 3 -9.36 -41.82 2.01
C ARG A 3 -9.24 -40.36 2.45
N THR A 4 -8.25 -39.72 1.85
CA THR A 4 -8.04 -38.30 1.58
C THR A 4 -9.33 -37.45 1.55
N THR A 5 -9.33 -36.32 2.26
CA THR A 5 -10.07 -35.13 1.83
C THR A 5 -9.12 -33.93 1.94
N ILE A 6 -8.22 -33.81 0.96
CA ILE A 6 -7.50 -32.57 0.72
C ILE A 6 -8.54 -31.61 0.13
N ARG A 7 -8.93 -30.59 0.90
CA ARG A 7 -9.68 -29.47 0.32
C ARG A 7 -8.76 -28.73 -0.63
N GLN A 8 -8.86 -29.06 -1.92
CA GLN A 8 -8.14 -28.37 -2.98
C GLN A 8 -8.85 -27.03 -3.25
N PHE A 9 -8.40 -25.97 -2.60
CA PHE A 9 -8.78 -24.61 -2.96
C PHE A 9 -7.82 -24.10 -4.05
N ALA A 10 -8.36 -23.90 -5.26
CA ALA A 10 -7.71 -23.47 -6.51
C ALA A 10 -6.79 -24.50 -7.19
N SER A 11 -7.25 -25.01 -8.34
CA SER A 11 -6.55 -25.97 -9.21
C SER A 11 -5.75 -25.33 -10.36
N LYS A 12 -5.70 -23.99 -10.46
CA LYS A 12 -4.84 -23.31 -11.43
C LYS A 12 -3.51 -22.97 -10.76
N PRO A 13 -2.34 -23.21 -11.41
CA PRO A 13 -1.09 -22.61 -10.97
C PRO A 13 -1.30 -21.10 -10.95
N THR A 14 -1.35 -20.50 -9.75
CA THR A 14 -1.41 -19.05 -9.64
C THR A 14 -0.07 -18.54 -10.12
N SER A 15 -0.05 -17.85 -11.26
CA SER A 15 1.08 -17.00 -11.62
C SER A 15 1.47 -16.17 -10.39
N LEU A 16 2.76 -15.97 -10.15
CA LEU A 16 3.25 -15.05 -9.13
C LEU A 16 2.43 -13.74 -9.22
N ARG A 17 1.70 -13.44 -8.14
CA ARG A 17 0.89 -12.22 -8.07
C ARG A 17 1.81 -11.12 -7.59
N ASN A 18 2.07 -10.16 -8.46
CA ASN A 18 2.74 -8.92 -8.16
C ASN A 18 1.74 -7.98 -7.48
N VAL A 19 2.03 -7.58 -6.25
CA VAL A 19 1.17 -6.71 -5.44
C VAL A 19 1.93 -5.44 -5.10
N ALA A 20 1.34 -4.29 -5.42
CA ALA A 20 1.83 -3.00 -4.99
C ALA A 20 1.29 -2.70 -3.58
N VAL A 21 2.16 -2.29 -2.66
CA VAL A 21 1.75 -1.82 -1.33
C VAL A 21 2.13 -0.36 -1.22
N VAL A 22 1.15 0.53 -1.02
CA VAL A 22 1.39 1.98 -0.87
C VAL A 22 1.36 2.36 0.60
N LEU A 23 2.50 2.85 1.10
CA LEU A 23 2.65 3.34 2.47
C LEU A 23 2.63 4.87 2.52
N SER A 24 2.42 5.39 3.73
CA SER A 24 2.23 6.82 4.00
C SER A 24 3.17 7.38 5.07
N GLY A 25 4.21 6.64 5.45
CA GLY A 25 5.16 6.92 6.54
C GLY A 25 5.33 5.70 7.45
N CYS A 26 5.88 5.87 8.66
CA CYS A 26 6.11 4.77 9.61
C CYS A 26 5.68 5.14 11.04
N GLY A 27 4.39 4.95 11.34
CA GLY A 27 3.79 5.30 12.63
C GLY A 27 2.30 5.59 12.48
N VAL A 28 1.46 5.11 13.40
CA VAL A 28 0.00 5.22 13.26
C VAL A 28 -0.50 6.66 13.20
N TYR A 29 0.16 7.62 13.87
CA TYR A 29 -0.34 9.00 13.95
C TYR A 29 0.14 9.92 12.83
N ASP A 30 1.23 9.58 12.15
CA ASP A 30 1.86 10.43 11.13
C ASP A 30 2.25 9.69 9.84
N GLY A 31 2.01 8.39 9.77
CA GLY A 31 2.33 7.52 8.65
C GLY A 31 1.41 6.32 8.55
N SER A 32 1.93 5.22 8.00
CA SER A 32 1.20 3.96 7.95
C SER A 32 1.18 3.26 9.31
N GLU A 33 0.06 2.61 9.63
CA GLU A 33 -0.05 1.74 10.80
C GLU A 33 0.87 0.53 10.59
N ILE A 34 1.80 0.35 11.53
CA ILE A 34 2.94 -0.57 11.37
C ILE A 34 2.46 -2.02 11.46
N HIS A 35 1.46 -2.34 12.29
CA HIS A 35 0.97 -3.70 12.44
C HIS A 35 0.17 -4.16 11.21
N GLU A 36 -0.69 -3.32 10.63
CA GLU A 36 -1.43 -3.56 9.40
C GLU A 36 -0.48 -3.75 8.23
N ALA A 37 0.51 -2.85 8.08
CA ALA A 37 1.50 -2.96 7.04
C ALA A 37 2.33 -4.25 7.20
N SER A 38 2.79 -4.57 8.42
CA SER A 38 3.55 -5.80 8.70
C SER A 38 2.72 -7.05 8.43
N ALA A 39 1.49 -7.11 8.95
CA ALA A 39 0.58 -8.24 8.75
C ALA A 39 0.27 -8.43 7.26
N CYS A 40 0.01 -7.35 6.53
CA CYS A 40 -0.21 -7.39 5.08
C CYS A 40 1.00 -8.02 4.36
N LEU A 41 2.21 -7.53 4.60
CA LEU A 41 3.43 -8.05 3.98
C LEU A 41 3.68 -9.53 4.32
N VAL A 42 3.46 -9.92 5.58
CA VAL A 42 3.56 -11.33 6.02
C VAL A 42 2.53 -12.19 5.31
N HIS A 43 1.28 -11.75 5.20
CA HIS A 43 0.22 -12.50 4.53
C HIS A 43 0.49 -12.68 3.03
N LEU A 44 0.98 -11.64 2.36
CA LEU A 44 1.38 -11.71 0.94
C LEU A 44 2.55 -12.69 0.75
N SER A 45 3.57 -12.60 1.60
CA SER A 45 4.73 -13.50 1.57
C SER A 45 4.32 -14.97 1.75
N ARG A 46 3.42 -15.26 2.69
CA ARG A 46 2.87 -16.62 2.92
C ARG A 46 2.14 -17.20 1.72
N HIS A 47 1.68 -16.37 0.78
CA HIS A 47 1.03 -16.78 -0.46
C HIS A 47 1.93 -16.66 -1.68
N SER A 48 3.25 -16.53 -1.48
CA SER A 48 4.25 -16.38 -2.53
C SER A 48 3.95 -15.23 -3.50
N ALA A 49 3.29 -14.15 -3.01
CA ALA A 49 3.12 -12.95 -3.81
C ALA A 49 4.46 -12.20 -3.89
N SER A 50 4.78 -11.66 -5.07
CA SER A 50 5.88 -10.71 -5.22
C SER A 50 5.37 -9.34 -4.82
N VAL A 51 6.05 -8.67 -3.88
CA VAL A 51 5.58 -7.40 -3.34
C VAL A 51 6.59 -6.31 -3.63
N HIS A 52 6.10 -5.17 -4.11
CA HIS A 52 6.90 -3.94 -4.20
C HIS A 52 6.20 -2.83 -3.42
N VAL A 53 6.96 -2.14 -2.57
CA VAL A 53 6.43 -1.06 -1.74
C VAL A 53 6.61 0.27 -2.46
N PHE A 54 5.63 1.15 -2.32
CA PHE A 54 5.67 2.50 -2.83
C PHE A 54 5.26 3.51 -1.76
N ALA A 55 5.78 4.71 -1.85
CA ALA A 55 5.36 5.83 -1.01
C ALA A 55 5.64 7.15 -1.74
N PRO A 56 4.83 8.20 -1.54
CA PRO A 56 5.12 9.49 -2.17
C PRO A 56 6.39 10.09 -1.58
N ASP A 57 7.26 10.62 -2.44
CA ASP A 57 8.46 11.36 -2.02
C ASP A 57 8.10 12.80 -1.67
N ILE A 58 7.50 12.98 -0.48
CA ILE A 58 7.01 14.26 0.03
C ILE A 58 7.30 14.38 1.54
N PRO A 59 7.34 15.61 2.10
CA PRO A 59 7.32 15.78 3.55
C PRO A 59 6.04 15.23 4.18
N GLN A 60 6.15 14.62 5.37
CA GLN A 60 5.00 14.33 6.22
C GLN A 60 4.34 15.65 6.67
N LYS A 61 3.01 15.67 6.78
CA LYS A 61 2.29 16.87 7.26
C LYS A 61 2.60 17.21 8.71
N HIS A 62 2.74 16.18 9.54
CA HIS A 62 3.12 16.29 10.94
C HIS A 62 4.11 15.19 11.28
N VAL A 63 4.94 15.41 12.29
CA VAL A 63 5.72 14.37 12.95
C VAL A 63 5.20 14.28 14.38
N ILE A 64 4.83 13.09 14.82
CA ILE A 64 4.16 12.90 16.11
C ILE A 64 5.05 12.08 17.03
N ASN A 65 5.22 12.59 18.26
CA ASN A 65 5.76 11.78 19.33
C ASN A 65 4.69 10.76 19.73
N HIS A 66 4.92 9.49 19.38
CA HIS A 66 3.93 8.44 19.63
C HIS A 66 3.78 8.07 21.11
N LEU A 67 4.68 8.51 22.00
CA LEU A 67 4.54 8.33 23.44
C LEU A 67 3.58 9.36 24.05
N THR A 68 3.66 10.62 23.60
CA THR A 68 2.86 11.73 24.17
C THR A 68 1.63 12.07 23.34
N GLY A 69 1.61 11.68 22.05
CA GLY A 69 0.59 12.08 21.08
C GLY A 69 0.78 13.50 20.52
N GLU A 70 1.82 14.21 20.95
CA GLU A 70 2.05 15.60 20.57
C GLU A 70 2.86 15.74 19.28
N THR A 71 2.65 16.86 18.58
CA THR A 71 3.45 17.23 17.41
C THR A 71 4.87 17.61 17.81
N MET A 72 5.85 17.14 17.04
CA MET A 72 7.26 17.49 17.18
C MET A 72 7.64 18.58 16.16
N SER A 73 8.50 19.50 16.57
CA SER A 73 9.02 20.57 15.70
C SER A 73 10.18 20.07 14.81
N GLU A 74 9.90 19.04 14.01
CA GLU A 74 10.83 18.45 13.06
C GLU A 74 10.11 18.08 11.75
N THR A 75 10.87 17.81 10.70
CA THR A 75 10.35 17.36 9.41
C THR A 75 10.88 15.99 9.07
N ARG A 76 10.00 15.12 8.54
CA ARG A 76 10.36 13.81 7.99
C ARG A 76 9.78 13.66 6.59
N ASN A 77 10.39 12.78 5.80
CA ASN A 77 9.92 12.46 4.45
C ASN A 77 9.17 11.12 4.44
N VAL A 78 8.01 11.09 3.79
CA VAL A 78 7.11 9.93 3.74
C VAL A 78 7.78 8.70 3.13
N LEU A 79 8.51 8.84 2.02
CA LEU A 79 9.23 7.75 1.37
C LEU A 79 10.36 7.23 2.25
N VAL A 80 11.15 8.13 2.83
CA VAL A 80 12.28 7.79 3.73
C VAL A 80 11.79 7.03 4.95
N GLU A 81 10.72 7.49 5.61
CA GLU A 81 10.19 6.82 6.79
C GLU A 81 9.52 5.49 6.43
N SER A 82 8.79 5.43 5.31
CA SER A 82 8.20 4.17 4.80
C SER A 82 9.25 3.09 4.51
N ALA A 83 10.48 3.50 4.14
CA ALA A 83 11.58 2.58 3.91
C ALA A 83 11.96 1.77 5.16
N ARG A 84 11.63 2.24 6.38
CA ARG A 84 11.81 1.49 7.63
C ARG A 84 10.98 0.21 7.62
N ILE A 85 9.71 0.29 7.22
CA ILE A 85 8.81 -0.87 7.09
C ILE A 85 9.25 -1.78 5.95
N ALA A 86 9.61 -1.19 4.80
CA ALA A 86 10.02 -1.93 3.60
C ALA A 86 11.43 -2.53 3.67
N ARG A 87 12.19 -2.25 4.74
CA ARG A 87 13.61 -2.64 4.91
C ARG A 87 14.54 -2.07 3.83
N GLY A 88 14.20 -0.89 3.30
CA GLY A 88 15.02 -0.10 2.38
C GLY A 88 15.41 -0.79 1.06
N GLY A 89 16.41 -0.20 0.39
CA GLY A 89 17.01 -0.73 -0.83
C GLY A 89 16.04 -0.79 -2.01
N GLN A 90 16.05 -1.91 -2.74
CA GLN A 90 15.24 -2.10 -3.94
C GLN A 90 13.77 -2.47 -3.65
N ASN A 91 13.39 -2.67 -2.39
CA ASN A 91 12.03 -3.10 -2.01
C ASN A 91 11.01 -1.96 -1.98
N ILE A 92 11.48 -0.70 -2.07
CA ILE A 92 10.64 0.49 -2.02
C ILE A 92 11.01 1.47 -3.13
N SER A 93 10.04 2.21 -3.64
CA SER A 93 10.25 3.26 -4.64
C SER A 93 9.28 4.43 -4.45
N SER A 94 9.60 5.59 -5.04
CA SER A 94 8.63 6.68 -5.13
C SER A 94 7.35 6.19 -5.82
N LEU A 95 6.20 6.66 -5.34
CA LEU A 95 4.89 6.42 -5.93
C LEU A 95 4.84 6.76 -7.43
N ASP A 96 5.63 7.77 -7.87
CA ASP A 96 5.73 8.18 -9.28
C ASP A 96 6.30 7.08 -10.19
N LYS A 97 6.98 6.07 -9.62
CA LYS A 97 7.55 4.95 -10.38
C LYS A 97 6.58 3.78 -10.52
N LEU A 98 5.41 3.81 -9.89
CA LEU A 98 4.45 2.72 -9.94
C LEU A 98 3.85 2.59 -11.36
N GLN A 99 4.15 1.46 -12.01
CA GLN A 99 3.58 1.11 -13.31
C GLN A 99 2.45 0.09 -13.12
N VAL A 100 1.20 0.52 -13.27
CA VAL A 100 0.00 -0.28 -12.93
C VAL A 100 -0.04 -1.63 -13.65
N ASN A 101 0.42 -1.69 -14.90
CA ASN A 101 0.45 -2.92 -15.69
C ASN A 101 1.40 -4.02 -15.16
N GLN A 102 2.28 -3.70 -14.21
CA GLN A 102 3.21 -4.66 -13.59
C GLN A 102 2.60 -5.38 -12.38
N PHE A 103 1.43 -4.93 -11.90
CA PHE A 103 0.81 -5.40 -10.66
C PHE A 103 -0.63 -5.87 -10.91
N GLN A 104 -1.05 -6.93 -10.21
CA GLN A 104 -2.44 -7.41 -10.25
C GLN A 104 -3.30 -6.88 -9.11
N ALA A 105 -2.69 -6.30 -8.07
CA ALA A 105 -3.39 -5.70 -6.96
C ALA A 105 -2.60 -4.53 -6.36
N ILE A 106 -3.32 -3.64 -5.71
CA ILE A 106 -2.80 -2.56 -4.89
C ILE A 106 -3.42 -2.64 -3.50
N ILE A 107 -2.61 -2.46 -2.47
CA ILE A 107 -3.05 -2.44 -1.06
C ILE A 107 -2.54 -1.17 -0.41
N LEU A 108 -3.40 -0.52 0.38
CA LEU A 108 -3.10 0.69 1.13
C LEU A 108 -3.38 0.39 2.61
N PRO A 109 -2.34 0.03 3.40
CA PRO A 109 -2.49 -0.05 4.85
C PRO A 109 -2.96 1.29 5.43
N GLY A 110 -3.69 1.23 6.53
CA GLY A 110 -4.24 2.39 7.22
C GLY A 110 -3.18 3.20 7.97
N GLY A 111 -3.62 3.82 9.08
CA GLY A 111 -2.88 4.84 9.81
C GLY A 111 -3.27 6.25 9.37
N PHE A 112 -3.06 7.22 10.25
CA PHE A 112 -3.43 8.61 10.01
C PHE A 112 -2.60 9.26 8.90
N GLY A 113 -1.45 8.70 8.53
CA GLY A 113 -0.72 9.11 7.33
C GLY A 113 -1.54 8.93 6.05
N ALA A 114 -2.46 7.96 5.97
CA ALA A 114 -3.37 7.85 4.83
C ALA A 114 -4.32 9.06 4.75
N ALA A 115 -4.80 9.53 5.91
CA ALA A 115 -5.69 10.69 6.04
C ALA A 115 -4.96 12.05 5.97
N LYS A 116 -3.64 12.09 6.13
CA LYS A 116 -2.83 13.32 6.19
C LYS A 116 -1.89 13.49 4.99
N ASN A 117 -1.24 12.42 4.56
CA ASN A 117 -0.16 12.44 3.56
C ASN A 117 -0.64 11.91 2.19
N LEU A 118 -1.53 10.91 2.16
CA LEU A 118 -2.14 10.41 0.92
C LEU A 118 -3.44 11.14 0.56
N SER A 119 -3.99 11.89 1.51
CA SER A 119 -5.18 12.72 1.34
C SER A 119 -5.15 13.87 2.34
N THR A 120 -6.12 14.77 2.25
CA THR A 120 -6.33 15.85 3.22
C THR A 120 -7.48 15.57 4.18
N PHE A 121 -7.96 14.32 4.29
CA PHE A 121 -9.11 13.94 5.11
C PHE A 121 -9.02 14.39 6.57
N ALA A 122 -7.85 14.27 7.19
CA ALA A 122 -7.65 14.67 8.58
C ALA A 122 -7.80 16.18 8.82
N PHE A 123 -7.77 16.99 7.76
CA PHE A 123 -7.89 18.45 7.82
C PHE A 123 -9.22 18.94 7.24
N ASP A 124 -9.64 18.38 6.11
CA ASP A 124 -10.74 18.88 5.30
C ASP A 124 -12.02 18.04 5.41
N GLY A 125 -11.98 16.88 6.08
CA GLY A 125 -13.12 16.01 6.30
C GLY A 125 -13.80 15.56 5.00
N ASP A 126 -15.09 15.85 4.86
CA ASP A 126 -15.89 15.51 3.68
C ASP A 126 -15.45 16.24 2.40
N LYS A 127 -14.76 17.37 2.53
CA LYS A 127 -14.20 18.16 1.42
C LYS A 127 -12.78 17.75 1.04
N MET A 128 -12.33 16.60 1.53
CA MET A 128 -10.96 16.15 1.28
C MET A 128 -10.62 16.01 -0.20
N SER A 129 -9.33 16.13 -0.46
CA SER A 129 -8.71 15.68 -1.71
C SER A 129 -7.75 14.54 -1.43
N VAL A 130 -7.65 13.61 -2.38
CA VAL A 130 -6.64 12.54 -2.38
C VAL A 130 -5.46 13.02 -3.22
N ASP A 131 -4.24 12.57 -2.89
CA ASP A 131 -3.06 12.78 -3.73
C ASP A 131 -3.38 12.44 -5.19
N THR A 132 -3.14 13.39 -6.10
CA THR A 132 -3.53 13.26 -7.51
C THR A 132 -2.85 12.07 -8.19
N ARG A 133 -1.60 11.77 -7.83
CA ARG A 133 -0.85 10.61 -8.37
C ARG A 133 -1.55 9.33 -7.93
N LEU A 134 -1.87 9.23 -6.64
CA LEU A 134 -2.59 8.08 -6.10
C LEU A 134 -3.97 7.92 -6.75
N THR A 135 -4.71 9.02 -6.93
CA THR A 135 -6.02 9.02 -7.59
C THR A 135 -5.94 8.46 -9.01
N ASN A 136 -4.95 8.90 -9.79
CA ASN A 136 -4.75 8.42 -11.16
C ASN A 136 -4.37 6.94 -11.18
N ILE A 137 -3.42 6.53 -10.33
CA ILE A 137 -3.02 5.12 -10.17
C ILE A 137 -4.23 4.23 -9.86
N LEU A 138 -5.09 4.63 -8.91
CA LEU A 138 -6.28 3.85 -8.53
C LEU A 138 -7.30 3.74 -9.66
N LYS A 139 -7.51 4.83 -10.42
CA LYS A 139 -8.35 4.81 -11.62
C LYS A 139 -7.79 3.88 -12.69
N ASP A 140 -6.48 3.87 -12.89
CA ASP A 140 -5.81 3.00 -13.86
C ASP A 140 -5.89 1.51 -13.44
N PHE A 141 -5.75 1.20 -12.15
CA PHE A 141 -6.01 -0.15 -11.64
C PHE A 141 -7.45 -0.60 -11.92
N LEU A 142 -8.44 0.29 -11.72
CA LEU A 142 -9.84 -0.01 -12.02
C LEU A 142 -10.07 -0.24 -13.54
N HIS A 143 -9.56 0.65 -14.39
CA HIS A 143 -9.72 0.55 -15.84
C HIS A 143 -9.05 -0.70 -16.43
N SER A 144 -7.82 -1.02 -16.00
CA SER A 144 -7.09 -2.20 -16.47
C SER A 144 -7.82 -3.51 -16.15
N ARG A 145 -8.48 -3.59 -14.98
CA ARG A 145 -9.28 -4.74 -14.59
C ARG A 145 -10.52 -4.94 -15.46
N ILE A 146 -11.25 -3.86 -15.76
CA ILE A 146 -12.44 -3.91 -16.62
C ILE A 146 -12.08 -4.43 -18.03
N LEU A 147 -10.94 -4.00 -18.59
CA LEU A 147 -10.48 -4.47 -19.89
C LEU A 147 -10.08 -5.94 -19.89
N HIS A 148 -9.47 -6.43 -18.80
CA HIS A 148 -9.10 -7.83 -18.66
C HIS A 148 -10.35 -8.73 -18.57
N GLU A 149 -11.37 -8.33 -17.80
CA GLU A 149 -12.63 -9.10 -17.70
C GLU A 149 -13.36 -9.19 -19.05
N LYS A 150 -13.43 -8.10 -19.83
CA LYS A 150 -14.05 -8.11 -21.16
C LYS A 150 -13.39 -9.05 -22.16
N LYS A 151 -12.06 -9.24 -22.09
CA LYS A 151 -11.32 -10.15 -22.99
C LYS A 151 -11.55 -11.64 -22.71
N HIS A 152 -12.07 -12.01 -21.54
CA HIS A 152 -12.36 -13.41 -21.18
C HIS A 152 -13.81 -13.83 -21.49
N PHE A 153 -14.68 -12.89 -21.89
CA PHE A 153 -16.08 -13.14 -22.25
C PHE A 153 -16.39 -12.94 -23.75
N SER A 154 -15.35 -12.78 -24.57
CA SER A 154 -15.41 -12.66 -26.04
C SER A 154 -14.61 -13.79 -26.67
#